data_AF-A0A1F3CBY1-F1
#
_entry.id   AF-A0A1F3CBY1-F1
#
_cell.length_a   1.000
_cell.length_b   1.000
_cell.length_c   1.000
_cell.angle_alpha   90.00
_cell.angle_beta   90.00
_cell.angle_gamma   90.00
#
_symmetry.space_group_name_H-M   'P 1'
#
loop_
_entity.id
_entity.type
_entity.pdbx_description
1 polymer ?
#
loop_
_entity_poly.entity_id
_entity_poly.type
_entity_poly.pdbx_seq_one_letter_code
_entity_poly.pdbx_strand_id
1 'polypeptide(L)'
;MYIAISRYNISLWYILIFGVITGVVFGKVFCRWLCPMGFLMEIVMSLNPDGKFSQMYQYHKLGCPIAWISGYLNKFSIFKIKLNIDTCKNCGLCDKQCYISTLEPQKYSLYKETKINPGNSYSCSKCLKCVEVCPNGSLGYRVK
;
A
#
# COMPACT_ATOMS: atom_id res chain seq x y z
N MET A 1 22.92 -11.44 -9.90
CA MET A 1 22.88 -10.01 -9.53
C MET A 1 24.23 -9.52 -8.99
N TYR A 2 24.78 -10.13 -7.94
CA TYR A 2 26.07 -9.71 -7.32
C TYR A 2 27.28 -9.81 -8.26
N ILE A 3 27.36 -10.87 -9.08
CA ILE A 3 28.47 -11.10 -10.03
C ILE A 3 28.44 -10.10 -11.21
N ALA A 4 27.25 -9.63 -11.60
CA ALA A 4 27.10 -8.61 -12.65
C ALA A 4 27.48 -7.21 -12.16
N ILE A 5 27.13 -6.89 -10.91
CA ILE A 5 27.48 -5.63 -10.22
C ILE A 5 29.00 -5.52 -9.98
N SER A 6 29.68 -6.64 -9.78
CA SER A 6 31.14 -6.65 -9.57
C SER A 6 31.95 -6.54 -10.86
N ARG A 7 31.38 -6.87 -12.02
CA ARG A 7 32.09 -6.87 -13.32
C ARG A 7 31.85 -5.61 -14.14
N TYR A 8 30.66 -5.03 -14.04
CA TYR A 8 30.36 -3.72 -14.57
C TYR A 8 30.49 -2.71 -13.44
N ASN A 9 31.40 -1.74 -13.56
CA ASN A 9 31.60 -0.61 -12.65
C ASN A 9 30.34 0.32 -12.58
N ILE A 10 29.17 -0.27 -12.37
CA ILE A 10 27.89 0.41 -12.26
C ILE A 10 27.93 1.14 -10.93
N SER A 11 28.14 2.44 -11.04
CA SER A 11 28.15 3.35 -9.92
C SER A 11 26.85 3.20 -9.14
N LEU A 12 26.98 3.14 -7.82
CA LEU A 12 25.90 3.00 -6.83
C LEU A 12 24.74 3.99 -7.07
N TRP A 13 25.07 5.12 -7.70
CA TRP A 13 24.15 6.14 -8.20
C TRP A 13 23.11 5.65 -9.19
N TYR A 14 23.43 4.78 -10.16
CA TYR A 14 22.44 4.27 -11.12
C TYR A 14 21.38 3.42 -10.43
N ILE A 15 21.80 2.60 -9.47
CA ILE A 15 20.89 1.77 -8.67
C ILE A 15 19.99 2.66 -7.80
N LEU A 16 20.55 3.71 -7.19
CA LEU A 16 19.80 4.69 -6.41
C LEU A 16 18.80 5.47 -7.26
N ILE A 17 19.22 6.01 -8.40
CA ILE A 17 18.36 6.80 -9.31
C ILE A 17 17.22 5.94 -9.84
N PHE A 18 17.51 4.71 -10.28
CA PHE A 18 16.48 3.79 -10.76
C PHE A 18 15.48 3.41 -9.65
N GLY A 19 15.96 3.17 -8.42
CA GLY A 19 15.11 2.89 -7.27
C GLY A 19 14.22 4.08 -6.88
N VAL A 20 14.74 5.31 -6.96
CA VAL A 20 13.96 6.53 -6.69
C VAL A 20 12.91 6.76 -7.77
N ILE A 21 13.28 6.66 -9.06
CA ILE A 21 12.35 6.85 -10.18
C ILE A 21 11.21 5.82 -10.13
N THR A 22 11.53 4.54 -9.98
CA THR A 22 10.52 3.48 -9.88
C THR A 22 9.63 3.65 -8.65
N GLY A 23 10.21 4.06 -7.50
CA GLY A 23 9.48 4.38 -6.28
C GLY A 23 8.55 5.60 -6.39
N VAL A 24 8.90 6.60 -7.20
CA VAL A 24 8.03 7.77 -7.47
C VAL A 24 6.89 7.41 -8.42
N VAL A 25 7.17 6.63 -9.48
CA VAL A 25 6.16 6.26 -10.50
C VAL A 25 5.14 5.26 -9.96
N PHE A 26 5.59 4.20 -9.29
CA PHE A 26 4.73 3.12 -8.80
C PHE A 26 4.40 3.21 -7.29
N GLY A 27 4.97 4.20 -6.57
CA GLY A 27 4.75 4.37 -5.14
C GLY A 27 5.20 3.16 -4.31
N LYS A 28 4.41 2.81 -3.29
CA LYS A 28 4.65 1.68 -2.37
C LYS A 28 4.56 0.29 -3.00
N VAL A 29 4.16 0.17 -4.26
CA VAL A 29 4.00 -1.13 -4.93
C VAL A 29 5.35 -1.84 -5.09
N PHE A 30 6.44 -1.09 -5.34
CA PHE A 30 7.78 -1.66 -5.49
C PHE A 30 8.38 -2.21 -4.19
N CYS A 31 8.12 -1.59 -3.03
CA CYS A 31 8.60 -2.11 -1.73
C CYS A 31 8.01 -3.48 -1.39
N ARG A 32 6.88 -3.89 -1.96
CA ARG A 32 6.23 -5.18 -1.69
C ARG A 32 6.94 -6.34 -2.39
N TRP A 33 7.45 -6.10 -3.60
CA TRP A 33 8.18 -7.09 -4.40
C TRP A 33 9.70 -7.07 -4.15
N LEU A 34 10.27 -5.90 -3.83
CA LEU A 34 11.71 -5.78 -3.58
C LEU A 34 12.09 -6.16 -2.13
N CYS A 35 11.17 -6.03 -1.17
CA CYS A 35 11.46 -6.30 0.24
C CYS A 35 11.00 -7.72 0.64
N PRO A 36 11.93 -8.66 0.91
CA PRO A 36 11.60 -10.05 1.26
C PRO A 36 10.76 -10.16 2.55
N MET A 37 10.91 -9.22 3.48
CA MET A 37 10.10 -9.15 4.70
C MET A 37 8.63 -8.79 4.44
N GLY A 38 8.34 -8.05 3.36
CA GLY A 38 6.97 -7.66 3.00
C GLY A 38 6.14 -8.86 2.52
N PHE A 39 6.74 -9.70 1.68
CA PHE A 39 6.12 -10.93 1.17
C PHE A 39 5.86 -11.95 2.29
N LEU A 40 6.82 -12.14 3.20
CA LEU A 40 6.66 -13.01 4.37
C LEU A 40 5.44 -12.63 5.23
N MET A 41 5.21 -11.34 5.46
CA MET A 41 4.09 -10.87 6.27
C MET A 41 2.72 -11.06 5.59
N GLU A 42 2.66 -11.02 4.26
CA GLU A 42 1.42 -11.35 3.52
C GLU A 42 1.02 -12.80 3.69
N ILE A 43 2.01 -13.69 3.65
CA ILE A 43 1.80 -15.12 3.87
C ILE A 43 1.28 -15.33 5.31
N VAL A 44 1.92 -14.73 6.31
CA VAL A 44 1.48 -14.82 7.72
C VAL A 44 0.05 -14.31 7.89
N MET A 45 -0.31 -13.20 7.26
CA MET A 45 -1.67 -12.64 7.33
C MET A 45 -2.70 -13.45 6.53
N SER A 46 -2.26 -14.23 5.54
CA SER A 46 -3.12 -15.20 4.84
C SER A 46 -3.35 -16.48 5.66
N LEU A 47 -2.44 -16.80 6.58
CA LEU A 47 -2.51 -18.00 7.43
C LEU A 47 -3.24 -17.76 8.75
N ASN A 48 -3.28 -16.51 9.26
CA ASN A 48 -4.04 -16.16 10.47
C ASN A 48 -4.87 -14.87 10.23
N PRO A 49 -6.19 -14.99 9.95
CA PRO A 49 -7.09 -13.85 9.77
C PRO A 49 -7.47 -13.16 11.10
N ASP A 50 -7.09 -13.70 12.25
CA ASP A 50 -7.39 -13.14 13.57
C ASP A 50 -6.58 -11.85 13.82
N GLY A 51 -7.28 -10.72 13.90
CA GLY A 51 -6.77 -9.35 13.80
C GLY A 51 -5.67 -8.90 14.78
N LYS A 52 -5.18 -9.76 15.68
CA LYS A 52 -4.04 -9.47 16.57
C LYS A 52 -2.73 -9.26 15.81
N PHE A 53 -2.50 -9.95 14.68
CA PHE A 53 -1.30 -9.73 13.86
C PHE A 53 -1.38 -8.48 12.96
N SER A 54 -2.59 -7.96 12.70
CA SER A 54 -2.78 -6.77 11.85
C SER A 54 -2.26 -5.48 12.51
N GLN A 55 -2.30 -5.40 13.85
CA GLN A 55 -1.70 -4.30 14.62
C GLN A 55 -0.16 -4.35 14.59
N MET A 56 0.42 -5.56 14.53
CA MET A 56 1.88 -5.75 14.49
C MET A 56 2.50 -5.29 13.16
N TYR A 57 1.76 -5.36 12.05
CA TYR A 57 2.19 -4.88 10.73
C TYR A 57 2.46 -3.36 10.70
N GLN A 58 1.75 -2.60 11.55
CA GLN A 58 1.94 -1.15 11.68
C GLN A 58 3.25 -0.83 12.43
N TYR A 59 3.61 -1.63 13.44
CA TYR A 59 4.84 -1.45 14.24
C TYR A 59 6.12 -1.68 13.43
N HIS A 60 6.15 -2.73 12.59
CA HIS A 60 7.33 -3.01 11.76
C HIS A 60 7.55 -1.97 10.65
N LYS A 61 6.46 -1.37 10.13
CA LYS A 61 6.52 -0.24 9.20
C LYS A 61 6.97 1.06 9.84
N LEU A 62 6.76 1.24 11.14
CA LEU A 62 7.21 2.42 11.87
C LEU A 62 8.71 2.37 12.20
N GLY A 63 9.31 1.18 12.32
CA GLY A 63 10.74 1.01 12.61
C GLY A 63 11.69 1.07 11.39
N CYS A 64 11.17 1.03 10.16
CA CYS A 64 11.99 1.03 8.95
C CYS A 64 12.13 2.44 8.36
N PRO A 65 13.34 3.02 8.29
CA PRO A 65 13.55 4.37 7.73
C PRO A 65 13.07 4.51 6.27
N ILE A 66 13.09 3.41 5.51
CA ILE A 66 12.59 3.35 4.12
C ILE A 66 11.06 3.53 4.07
N ALA A 67 10.33 3.07 5.09
CA ALA A 67 8.87 3.23 5.16
C ALA A 67 8.45 4.68 5.42
N TRP A 68 9.30 5.47 6.09
CA TRP A 68 9.10 6.90 6.32
C TRP A 68 9.25 7.72 5.05
N ILE A 69 10.32 7.50 4.31
CA ILE A 69 10.55 8.11 3.00
C ILE A 69 9.41 7.72 2.04
N SER A 70 9.04 6.43 2.01
CA SER A 70 7.97 5.93 1.16
C SER A 70 6.57 6.43 1.56
N GLY A 71 6.32 6.65 2.84
CA GLY A 71 5.07 7.22 3.31
C GLY A 71 4.92 8.71 3.01
N TYR A 72 6.02 9.47 3.02
CA TYR A 72 6.06 10.84 2.51
C TYR A 72 5.78 10.90 1.00
N LEU A 73 6.39 10.00 0.23
CA LEU A 73 6.12 9.84 -1.21
C LEU A 73 4.68 9.40 -1.51
N ASN A 74 3.98 8.78 -0.56
CA ASN A 74 2.57 8.40 -0.74
C ASN A 74 1.65 9.62 -0.93
N LYS A 75 2.00 10.78 -0.34
CA LYS A 75 1.28 12.04 -0.53
C LYS A 75 1.43 12.58 -1.96
N PHE A 76 2.59 12.33 -2.58
CA PHE A 76 2.94 12.75 -3.94
C PHE A 76 2.66 11.71 -5.02
N SER A 77 2.32 10.47 -4.64
CA SER A 77 2.01 9.39 -5.59
C SER A 77 0.89 9.78 -6.55
N ILE A 78 1.19 9.67 -7.83
CA ILE A 78 0.29 9.97 -8.96
C ILE A 78 -0.93 9.05 -8.97
N PHE A 79 -0.77 7.78 -8.59
CA PHE A 79 -1.85 6.81 -8.54
C PHE A 79 -2.55 6.76 -7.17
N LYS A 80 -3.87 6.95 -7.18
CA LYS A 80 -4.75 7.00 -6.00
C LYS A 80 -5.95 6.06 -6.14
N ILE A 81 -6.46 5.62 -5.01
CA ILE A 81 -7.69 4.82 -4.93
C ILE A 81 -8.87 5.80 -4.98
N LYS A 82 -9.66 5.75 -6.06
CA LYS A 82 -10.89 6.53 -6.23
C LYS A 82 -12.10 5.61 -6.16
N LEU A 83 -13.14 6.08 -5.47
CA LEU A 83 -14.46 5.46 -5.46
C LEU A 83 -15.33 6.18 -6.50
N ASN A 84 -16.05 5.42 -7.31
CA ASN A 84 -17.15 5.91 -8.12
C ASN A 84 -18.44 5.73 -7.32
N ILE A 85 -19.10 6.85 -6.98
CA ILE A 85 -20.31 6.87 -6.14
C ILE A 85 -21.54 6.39 -6.92
N ASP A 86 -21.59 6.64 -8.23
CA ASP A 86 -22.71 6.27 -9.09
C ASP A 86 -22.91 4.74 -9.16
N THR A 87 -21.82 3.98 -9.09
CA THR A 87 -21.85 2.51 -9.17
C THR A 87 -21.76 1.82 -7.80
N CYS A 88 -21.51 2.59 -6.73
CA CYS A 88 -21.29 2.04 -5.39
C CYS A 88 -22.61 1.67 -4.72
N LYS A 89 -22.74 0.39 -4.32
CA LYS A 89 -23.90 -0.11 -3.54
C LYS A 89 -23.75 0.04 -2.02
N ASN A 90 -22.72 0.73 -1.53
CA ASN A 90 -22.45 0.93 -0.10
C ASN A 90 -22.43 -0.35 0.75
N CYS A 91 -21.95 -1.46 0.17
CA CYS A 91 -21.91 -2.79 0.81
C CYS A 91 -20.87 -2.94 1.94
N GLY A 92 -19.86 -2.06 2.01
CA GLY A 92 -18.85 -2.04 3.07
C GLY A 92 -17.78 -3.15 3.04
N LEU A 93 -17.78 -4.04 2.03
CA LEU A 93 -16.79 -5.12 1.89
C LEU A 93 -15.34 -4.61 1.79
N CYS A 94 -15.16 -3.46 1.14
CA CYS A 94 -13.86 -2.80 0.99
C CYS A 94 -13.27 -2.36 2.34
N ASP A 95 -14.09 -1.91 3.29
CA ASP A 95 -13.65 -1.51 4.63
C ASP A 95 -13.34 -2.72 5.51
N LYS A 96 -14.09 -3.82 5.38
CA LYS A 96 -13.80 -5.06 6.12
C LYS A 96 -12.41 -5.62 5.79
N GLN A 97 -12.01 -5.52 4.52
CA GLN A 97 -10.70 -5.99 4.05
C GLN A 97 -9.58 -4.96 4.27
N CYS A 98 -9.91 -3.69 4.55
CA CYS A 98 -8.91 -2.65 4.76
C CYS A 98 -8.52 -2.60 6.24
N TYR A 99 -7.31 -3.06 6.57
CA TYR A 99 -6.80 -3.01 7.95
C TYR A 99 -6.87 -1.60 8.58
N ILE A 100 -6.76 -0.53 7.80
CA ILE A 100 -6.85 0.85 8.32
C ILE A 100 -8.28 1.19 8.73
N SER A 101 -9.26 0.86 7.89
CA SER A 101 -10.68 1.03 8.22
C SER A 101 -11.11 0.13 9.37
N THR A 102 -10.50 -1.07 9.51
CA THR A 102 -10.78 -1.97 10.64
C THR A 102 -10.15 -1.48 11.96
N LEU A 103 -8.96 -0.86 11.91
CA LEU A 103 -8.25 -0.34 13.09
C LEU A 103 -8.85 0.97 13.61
N GLU A 104 -9.20 1.90 12.71
CA GLU A 104 -9.76 3.21 13.05
C GLU A 104 -11.09 3.43 12.31
N PRO A 105 -12.14 2.63 12.62
CA PRO A 105 -13.41 2.64 11.87
C PRO A 105 -14.17 3.95 12.00
N GLN A 106 -13.90 4.77 13.03
CA GLN A 106 -14.52 6.08 13.19
C GLN A 106 -13.95 7.13 12.22
N LYS A 107 -12.68 7.00 11.84
CA LYS A 107 -11.93 8.02 11.09
C LYS A 107 -11.82 7.71 9.60
N TYR A 108 -11.63 6.44 9.24
CA TYR A 108 -11.42 6.03 7.86
C TYR A 108 -12.57 5.19 7.32
N SER A 109 -12.91 5.42 6.05
CA SER A 109 -13.80 4.57 5.27
C SER A 109 -13.53 4.75 3.79
N LEU A 110 -13.71 3.68 3.02
CA LEU A 110 -13.58 3.66 1.57
C LEU A 110 -14.89 3.89 0.83
N TYR A 111 -16.04 3.70 1.49
CA TYR A 111 -17.36 3.86 0.88
C TYR A 111 -18.18 5.02 1.46
N LYS A 112 -17.85 5.51 2.66
CA LYS A 112 -18.51 6.69 3.26
C LYS A 112 -17.76 7.96 2.89
N GLU A 113 -18.46 8.90 2.23
CA GLU A 113 -17.90 10.21 1.86
C GLU A 113 -17.56 11.09 3.07
N THR A 114 -18.27 10.93 4.18
CA THR A 114 -18.05 11.71 5.41
C THR A 114 -16.73 11.38 6.11
N LYS A 115 -16.07 10.30 5.71
CA LYS A 115 -14.84 9.78 6.33
C LYS A 115 -13.65 9.90 5.38
N ILE A 116 -12.46 9.90 5.96
CA ILE A 116 -11.23 10.06 5.20
C ILE A 116 -10.94 8.76 4.45
N ASN A 117 -10.64 8.85 3.15
CA ASN A 117 -10.22 7.70 2.37
C ASN A 117 -8.86 7.18 2.89
N PRO A 118 -8.77 5.92 3.39
CA PRO A 118 -7.55 5.37 3.95
C PRO A 118 -6.41 5.28 2.93
N GLY A 119 -6.72 5.29 1.62
CA GLY A 119 -5.74 5.31 0.53
C GLY A 119 -4.81 6.54 0.54
N ASN A 120 -5.27 7.66 1.09
CA ASN A 120 -4.48 8.89 1.24
C ASN A 120 -3.69 8.95 2.55
N SER A 121 -3.92 8.02 3.47
CA SER A 121 -3.20 8.00 4.75
C SER A 121 -1.75 7.55 4.57
N TYR A 122 -0.86 8.06 5.43
CA TYR A 122 0.53 7.62 5.50
C TYR A 122 0.63 6.11 5.75
N SER A 123 -0.28 5.56 6.55
CA SER A 123 -0.33 4.16 6.93
C SER A 123 -0.72 3.23 5.78
N CYS A 124 -1.31 3.74 4.68
CA CYS A 124 -1.72 2.93 3.53
C CYS A 124 -0.53 2.16 2.94
N SER A 125 -0.70 0.85 2.80
CA SER A 125 0.23 -0.03 2.12
C SER A 125 0.02 -0.10 0.61
N LYS A 126 -1.12 0.39 0.09
CA LYS A 126 -1.55 0.20 -1.30
C LYS A 126 -1.53 -1.28 -1.72
N CYS A 127 -2.03 -2.16 -0.85
CA CYS A 127 -2.18 -3.59 -1.16
C CYS A 127 -3.31 -3.91 -2.15
N LEU A 128 -4.18 -2.95 -2.47
CA LEU A 128 -5.28 -3.06 -3.44
C LEU A 128 -6.35 -4.14 -3.15
N LYS A 129 -6.31 -4.84 -2.00
CA LYS A 129 -7.36 -5.79 -1.57
C LYS A 129 -8.77 -5.19 -1.59
N CYS A 130 -8.89 -3.89 -1.31
CA CYS A 130 -10.17 -3.19 -1.35
C CYS A 130 -10.74 -2.98 -2.77
N VAL A 131 -9.87 -2.93 -3.79
CA VAL A 131 -10.25 -2.86 -5.21
C VAL A 131 -10.65 -4.26 -5.68
N GLU A 132 -9.87 -5.28 -5.30
CA GLU A 132 -10.10 -6.69 -5.65
C GLU A 132 -11.43 -7.23 -5.12
N VAL A 133 -11.79 -6.92 -3.87
CA VAL A 133 -13.04 -7.38 -3.25
C VAL A 133 -14.28 -6.61 -3.71
N CYS A 134 -14.14 -5.55 -4.50
CA CYS A 134 -15.26 -4.70 -4.87
C CYS A 134 -16.12 -5.37 -5.97
N PRO A 135 -17.34 -5.84 -5.67
CA PRO A 135 -18.12 -6.67 -6.60
C PRO A 135 -18.61 -5.90 -7.84
N ASN A 136 -18.80 -4.58 -7.71
CA ASN A 136 -19.25 -3.72 -8.81
C ASN A 136 -18.09 -3.02 -9.54
N GLY A 137 -16.84 -3.25 -9.12
CA GLY A 137 -15.69 -2.49 -9.65
C GLY A 137 -15.75 -0.97 -9.39
N SER A 138 -16.53 -0.53 -8.39
CA SER A 138 -16.71 0.89 -8.05
C SER A 138 -15.44 1.53 -7.48
N LEU A 139 -14.57 0.75 -6.85
CA LEU A 139 -13.25 1.20 -6.41
C LEU A 139 -12.22 0.92 -7.50
N GLY A 140 -11.42 1.93 -7.84
CA GLY A 140 -10.34 1.79 -8.83
C GLY A 140 -9.04 2.46 -8.39
N TYR A 141 -7.92 1.89 -8.82
CA TYR A 141 -6.60 2.50 -8.68
C TYR A 141 -6.27 3.26 -9.97
N ARG A 142 -6.46 4.59 -9.96
CA ARG A 142 -6.34 5.44 -11.15
C ARG A 142 -5.35 6.57 -10.90
N VAL A 143 -4.81 7.10 -11.99
CA VAL A 143 -4.03 8.35 -11.98
C VAL A 143 -4.92 9.47 -11.44
N LYS A 144 -4.32 10.34 -10.62
CA LYS A 144 -4.94 11.52 -10.00
C LYS A 144 -5.73 12.32 -11.03
#